data_AF-A0A4Q2Y918-F1
#
_entry.id   AF-A0A4Q2Y918-F1
#
_cell.length_a   1.000
_cell.length_b   1.000
_cell.length_c   1.000
_cell.angle_alpha   90.00
_cell.angle_beta   90.00
_cell.angle_gamma   90.00
#
_symmetry.space_group_name_H-M   'P 1'
#
loop_
_entity.id
_entity.type
_entity.pdbx_description
1 polymer ?
#
loop_
_entity_poly.entity_id
_entity_poly.type
_entity_poly.pdbx_seq_one_letter_code
_entity_poly.pdbx_strand_id
1 'polypeptide(L)'
;MKLHRRLLCTALLLFQAAVLRAEVKVGNFKAQDVVRHPVILIRGDVEPGAEKLTLRTVKGTAKPVESTGLVHEGKFKALLELAPGDNTIEIKTERSGLPAKLRITYKPMTNPHYVRLIWLADDQGNTDYATPVEGYPQNYEDRTATAALLLQCFTAERMQELGYGRRTFRLETDRAGKVVVHTIKVPQPLKHYYEMGDGQRIWGELNHFLNTRYPDKNAKNLALMSFTRKDPGTGRMLAHTALGGGNLGLFGSASVFSWPDKVESVQQAFLDDRKYDVSRVHDDSVGRGTYWGLASTTLGATLHEMSHAFGLPHCQDDRCIMTRGFDRLNRFFTFSESLPGRKPEFFAAGSEAWLAPVSASRLRWSPWFQPEDPRNRPEPGPEIIFDAKKDRVTFESRAGIRVLGFWEGSDIRGFQEYKDKAPRKVTLTLEEISSLNGGKVPNKVTAVDENGNDAGLDLKK
;
A
#
# COMPACT_ATOMS: atom_id res chain seq x y z
N MET A 1 70.43 53.33 -30.47
CA MET A 1 70.39 52.03 -31.18
C MET A 1 69.79 50.98 -30.24
N LYS A 2 68.89 50.17 -30.77
CA LYS A 2 67.90 49.28 -30.13
C LYS A 2 68.35 48.51 -28.87
N LEU A 3 67.53 48.60 -27.82
CA LEU A 3 67.43 47.60 -26.74
C LEU A 3 66.04 46.95 -26.88
N HIS A 4 65.96 45.66 -27.18
CA HIS A 4 64.70 44.92 -27.16
C HIS A 4 64.70 43.96 -25.98
N ARG A 5 63.96 44.36 -24.93
CA ARG A 5 63.61 43.54 -23.77
C ARG A 5 62.53 42.54 -24.18
N ARG A 6 62.77 41.27 -23.86
CA ARG A 6 61.77 40.20 -23.83
C ARG A 6 60.71 40.54 -22.78
N LEU A 7 59.44 40.50 -23.14
CA LEU A 7 58.32 40.43 -22.21
C LEU A 7 57.74 39.02 -22.27
N LEU A 8 57.92 38.30 -21.15
CA LEU A 8 57.21 37.06 -20.82
C LEU A 8 55.76 37.45 -20.52
N CYS A 9 54.82 37.04 -21.37
CA CYS A 9 53.39 37.05 -21.02
C CYS A 9 53.02 35.67 -20.49
N THR A 10 52.97 35.55 -19.16
CA THR A 10 52.40 34.41 -18.46
C THR A 10 50.88 34.45 -18.66
N ALA A 11 50.35 33.63 -19.56
CA ALA A 11 48.90 33.43 -19.69
C ALA A 11 48.41 32.59 -18.50
N LEU A 12 47.79 33.25 -17.53
CA LEU A 12 47.07 32.60 -16.43
C LEU A 12 45.79 31.99 -17.03
N LEU A 13 45.83 30.68 -17.36
CA LEU A 13 44.63 29.90 -17.67
C LEU A 13 43.83 29.73 -16.38
N LEU A 14 42.88 30.62 -16.14
CA LEU A 14 41.79 30.41 -15.19
C LEU A 14 40.95 29.24 -15.69
N PHE A 15 41.28 28.03 -15.22
CA PHE A 15 40.32 26.93 -15.20
C PHE A 15 39.19 27.33 -14.24
N GLN A 16 38.16 27.99 -14.76
CA GLN A 16 36.83 27.89 -14.17
C GLN A 16 36.44 26.43 -14.30
N ALA A 17 36.75 25.63 -13.29
CA ALA A 17 36.01 24.42 -13.04
C ALA A 17 34.56 24.88 -12.88
N ALA A 18 33.77 24.73 -13.96
CA ALA A 18 32.33 24.73 -13.84
C ALA A 18 32.03 23.61 -12.83
N VAL A 19 31.85 24.00 -11.57
CA VAL A 19 31.20 23.14 -10.59
C VAL A 19 29.83 22.92 -11.20
N LEU A 20 29.67 21.83 -11.95
CA LEU A 20 28.39 21.29 -12.32
C LEU A 20 27.62 21.24 -11.02
N ARG A 21 26.67 22.17 -10.86
CA ARG A 21 25.71 22.14 -9.76
C ARG A 21 24.88 20.89 -9.98
N ALA A 22 25.41 19.79 -9.48
CA ALA A 22 24.71 18.66 -8.94
C ALA A 22 23.35 19.13 -8.37
N GLU A 23 22.28 18.87 -9.11
CA GLU A 23 20.95 19.34 -8.77
C GLU A 23 20.07 18.11 -8.57
N VAL A 24 19.47 18.00 -7.38
CA VAL A 24 18.52 16.94 -7.07
C VAL A 24 17.34 17.02 -8.04
N LYS A 25 17.03 15.91 -8.72
CA LYS A 25 15.92 15.83 -9.68
C LYS A 25 14.84 14.91 -9.14
N VAL A 26 13.65 15.46 -8.91
CA VAL A 26 12.47 14.67 -8.54
C VAL A 26 11.91 14.00 -9.79
N GLY A 27 11.72 12.68 -9.75
CA GLY A 27 11.31 11.88 -10.90
C GLY A 27 9.82 11.54 -10.92
N ASN A 28 9.18 11.34 -9.76
CA ASN A 28 7.79 10.89 -9.70
C ASN A 28 6.76 12.02 -9.49
N PHE A 29 7.18 13.24 -9.15
CA PHE A 29 6.28 14.38 -8.99
C PHE A 29 6.65 15.54 -9.91
N LYS A 30 5.62 16.27 -10.36
CA LYS A 30 5.77 17.55 -11.03
C LYS A 30 5.43 18.68 -10.06
N ALA A 31 5.97 19.86 -10.34
CA ALA A 31 5.60 21.05 -9.58
C ALA A 31 4.09 21.31 -9.70
N GLN A 32 3.45 21.58 -8.57
CA GLN A 32 2.00 21.83 -8.43
C GLN A 32 1.12 20.59 -8.61
N ASP A 33 1.70 19.37 -8.54
CA ASP A 33 0.89 18.16 -8.46
C ASP A 33 -0.06 18.23 -7.25
N VAL A 34 -1.29 17.76 -7.45
CA VAL A 34 -2.29 17.63 -6.39
C VAL A 34 -2.37 16.17 -5.97
N VAL A 35 -2.16 15.91 -4.68
CA VAL A 35 -2.30 14.58 -4.09
C VAL A 35 -3.52 14.52 -3.17
N ARG A 36 -4.05 13.31 -2.97
CA ARG A 36 -5.26 13.06 -2.17
C ARG A 36 -4.99 12.25 -0.89
N HIS A 37 -3.73 12.03 -0.56
CA HIS A 37 -3.25 11.36 0.65
C HIS A 37 -2.13 12.20 1.31
N PRO A 38 -1.98 12.15 2.65
CA PRO A 38 -1.06 13.01 3.38
C PRO A 38 0.40 12.56 3.31
N VAL A 39 0.69 11.26 3.20
CA VAL A 39 2.07 10.75 3.11
C VAL A 39 2.46 10.51 1.67
N ILE A 40 3.57 11.08 1.22
CA ILE A 40 4.13 10.89 -0.12
C ILE A 40 5.53 10.26 -0.06
N LEU A 41 5.85 9.42 -1.05
CA LEU A 41 7.20 8.91 -1.27
C LEU A 41 7.82 9.63 -2.47
N ILE A 42 8.78 10.52 -2.23
CA ILE A 42 9.51 11.23 -3.28
C ILE A 42 10.68 10.36 -3.74
N ARG A 43 10.82 10.21 -5.05
CA ARG A 43 11.92 9.47 -5.68
C ARG A 43 12.56 10.30 -6.78
N GLY A 44 13.82 10.05 -7.05
CA GLY A 44 14.51 10.74 -8.11
C GLY A 44 16.01 10.48 -8.14
N ASP A 45 16.72 11.43 -8.71
CA ASP A 45 18.16 11.39 -8.90
C ASP A 45 18.85 12.42 -8.01
N VAL A 46 20.01 12.03 -7.49
CA VAL A 46 20.98 12.91 -6.82
C VAL A 46 22.31 12.82 -7.55
N GLU A 47 23.19 13.74 -7.25
CA GLU A 47 24.52 13.78 -7.79
C GLU A 47 25.41 12.61 -7.36
N PRO A 48 26.44 12.28 -8.17
CA PRO A 48 27.41 11.27 -7.82
C PRO A 48 28.10 11.56 -6.47
N GLY A 49 28.14 10.53 -5.62
CA GLY A 49 28.78 10.58 -4.31
C GLY A 49 27.97 11.27 -3.22
N ALA A 50 26.69 11.61 -3.46
CA ALA A 50 25.78 11.95 -2.38
C ALA A 50 25.45 10.69 -1.56
N GLU A 51 25.41 10.83 -0.23
CA GLU A 51 25.10 9.74 0.70
C GLU A 51 23.90 10.03 1.59
N LYS A 52 23.57 11.31 1.79
CA LYS A 52 22.49 11.76 2.66
C LYS A 52 21.53 12.65 1.89
N LEU A 53 20.26 12.53 2.23
CA LEU A 53 19.22 13.40 1.69
C LEU A 53 18.34 13.87 2.84
N THR A 54 17.99 15.15 2.85
CA THR A 54 17.00 15.72 3.77
C THR A 54 15.87 16.38 2.99
N LEU A 55 14.66 16.21 3.49
CA LEU A 55 13.45 16.89 3.06
C LEU A 55 13.01 17.80 4.19
N ARG A 56 12.61 19.02 3.85
CA ARG A 56 12.06 19.99 4.80
C ARG A 56 10.86 20.71 4.21
N THR A 57 9.73 20.66 4.90
CA THR A 57 8.57 21.51 4.57
C THR A 57 8.83 22.92 5.08
N VAL A 58 8.95 23.89 4.16
CA VAL A 58 9.23 25.31 4.48
C VAL A 58 7.98 26.20 4.39
N LYS A 59 6.90 25.70 3.80
CA LYS A 59 5.57 26.32 3.77
C LYS A 59 4.52 25.22 3.73
N GLY A 60 3.42 25.38 4.47
CA GLY A 60 2.30 24.43 4.51
C GLY A 60 1.94 23.97 5.92
N THR A 61 2.90 23.99 6.85
CA THR A 61 2.73 23.56 8.24
C THR A 61 3.06 24.70 9.22
N ALA A 62 2.46 24.69 10.41
CA ALA A 62 2.82 25.65 11.48
C ALA A 62 4.23 25.41 12.05
N LYS A 63 4.73 24.16 11.95
CA LYS A 63 6.11 23.76 12.29
C LYS A 63 6.71 23.02 11.10
N PRO A 64 7.95 23.33 10.68
CA PRO A 64 8.63 22.57 9.63
C PRO A 64 8.65 21.07 9.97
N VAL A 65 8.22 20.25 9.01
CA VAL A 65 8.41 18.79 9.07
C VAL A 65 9.72 18.48 8.35
N GLU A 66 10.61 17.75 9.02
CA GLU A 66 11.88 17.31 8.46
C GLU A 66 11.94 15.79 8.41
N SER A 67 12.47 15.26 7.32
CA SER A 67 12.63 13.81 7.11
C SER A 67 13.95 13.55 6.38
N THR A 68 14.54 12.38 6.61
CA THR A 68 15.71 11.91 5.88
C THR A 68 15.31 10.94 4.79
N GLY A 69 16.09 10.90 3.71
CA GLY A 69 15.92 9.95 2.61
C GLY A 69 17.08 8.97 2.52
N LEU A 70 16.82 7.83 1.89
CA LEU A 70 17.84 6.88 1.48
C LEU A 70 18.41 7.28 0.12
N VAL A 71 19.72 7.13 -0.04
CA VAL A 71 20.44 7.36 -1.29
C VAL A 71 21.20 6.09 -1.67
N HIS A 72 21.12 5.70 -2.94
CA HIS A 72 21.87 4.57 -3.49
C HIS A 72 22.08 4.76 -5.00
N GLU A 73 23.32 4.60 -5.47
CA GLU A 73 23.69 4.69 -6.91
C GLU A 73 23.12 5.93 -7.63
N GLY A 74 23.21 7.09 -6.99
CA GLY A 74 22.70 8.35 -7.56
C GLY A 74 21.17 8.45 -7.59
N LYS A 75 20.44 7.52 -6.95
CA LYS A 75 18.99 7.56 -6.76
C LYS A 75 18.65 7.86 -5.30
N PHE A 76 17.47 8.40 -5.07
CA PHE A 76 16.94 8.58 -3.72
C PHE A 76 15.49 8.12 -3.57
N LYS A 77 15.12 7.76 -2.33
CA LYS A 77 13.76 7.47 -1.85
C LYS A 77 13.58 8.18 -0.51
N ALA A 78 12.56 9.02 -0.36
CA ALA A 78 12.30 9.75 0.88
C ALA A 78 10.81 9.94 1.15
N LEU A 79 10.39 9.70 2.38
CA LEU A 79 8.99 9.87 2.81
C LEU A 79 8.80 11.25 3.46
N LEU A 80 7.63 11.83 3.24
CA LEU A 80 7.22 13.08 3.87
C LEU A 80 5.72 13.09 4.11
N GLU A 81 5.32 13.59 5.28
CA GLU A 81 3.93 13.91 5.58
C GLU A 81 3.61 15.38 5.22
N LEU A 82 2.49 15.57 4.53
CA LEU A 82 2.01 16.85 4.02
C LEU A 82 0.89 17.39 4.92
N ALA A 83 0.87 18.71 5.12
CA ALA A 83 -0.30 19.38 5.67
C ALA A 83 -1.36 19.62 4.58
N PRO A 84 -2.66 19.67 4.92
CA PRO A 84 -3.69 20.10 3.98
C PRO A 84 -3.36 21.45 3.35
N GLY A 85 -3.53 21.56 2.03
CA GLY A 85 -3.20 22.74 1.24
C GLY A 85 -1.82 22.67 0.59
N ASP A 86 -1.24 23.84 0.34
CA ASP A 86 0.01 23.98 -0.40
C ASP A 86 1.24 23.72 0.47
N ASN A 87 2.06 22.76 0.05
CA ASN A 87 3.32 22.40 0.68
C ASN A 87 4.47 22.81 -0.24
N THR A 88 5.44 23.56 0.28
CA THR A 88 6.73 23.78 -0.38
C THR A 88 7.79 22.97 0.35
N ILE A 89 8.41 22.05 -0.37
CA ILE A 89 9.35 21.07 0.13
C ILE A 89 10.73 21.44 -0.43
N GLU A 90 11.68 21.65 0.47
CA GLU A 90 13.09 21.78 0.14
C GLU A 90 13.76 20.41 0.23
N ILE A 91 14.49 20.02 -0.81
CA ILE A 91 15.18 18.75 -0.93
C ILE A 91 16.66 19.04 -1.10
N LYS A 92 17.48 18.47 -0.22
CA LYS A 92 18.91 18.78 -0.15
C LYS A 92 19.74 17.53 0.14
N THR A 93 20.93 17.46 -0.45
CA THR A 93 21.99 16.52 -0.04
C THR A 93 23.04 17.22 0.83
N GLU A 94 23.94 16.47 1.45
CA GLU A 94 25.10 17.06 2.15
C GLU A 94 26.06 17.83 1.21
N ARG A 95 25.98 17.59 -0.09
CA ARG A 95 26.82 18.22 -1.14
C ARG A 95 26.12 19.38 -1.87
N SER A 96 24.81 19.49 -1.74
CA SER A 96 24.01 20.53 -2.40
C SER A 96 24.34 21.93 -1.86
N GLY A 97 24.68 22.86 -2.76
CA GLY A 97 24.84 24.28 -2.42
C GLY A 97 23.51 24.99 -2.13
N LEU A 98 22.45 24.66 -2.88
CA LEU A 98 21.09 25.18 -2.72
C LEU A 98 20.08 24.01 -2.76
N PRO A 99 18.96 24.07 -2.02
CA PRO A 99 17.95 23.03 -2.06
C PRO A 99 17.13 23.09 -3.36
N ALA A 100 16.81 21.92 -3.92
CA ALA A 100 15.76 21.79 -4.92
C ALA A 100 14.39 22.04 -4.25
N LYS A 101 13.46 22.67 -4.97
CA LYS A 101 12.12 23.00 -4.45
C LYS A 101 11.04 22.25 -5.19
N LEU A 102 10.22 21.51 -4.45
CA LEU A 102 9.01 20.87 -4.95
C LEU A 102 7.79 21.50 -4.30
N ARG A 103 6.78 21.86 -5.10
CA ARG A 103 5.50 22.34 -4.61
C ARG A 103 4.45 21.27 -4.86
N ILE A 104 3.73 20.86 -3.81
CA ILE A 104 2.66 19.86 -3.86
C ILE A 104 1.47 20.40 -3.09
N THR A 105 0.26 20.22 -3.63
CA THR A 105 -0.96 20.54 -2.91
C THR A 105 -1.60 19.26 -2.41
N TYR A 106 -1.73 19.10 -1.09
CA TYR A 106 -2.52 18.01 -0.53
C TYR A 106 -3.97 18.48 -0.38
N LYS A 107 -4.88 17.87 -1.15
CA LYS A 107 -6.33 18.09 -1.04
C LYS A 107 -6.97 16.85 -0.40
N PRO A 108 -7.35 16.90 0.89
CA PRO A 108 -8.04 15.78 1.55
C PRO A 108 -9.24 15.28 0.75
N MET A 109 -9.45 13.97 0.76
CA MET A 109 -10.60 13.35 0.10
C MET A 109 -11.89 13.69 0.83
N THR A 110 -12.95 13.98 0.06
CA THR A 110 -14.30 14.23 0.58
C THR A 110 -15.26 13.07 0.33
N ASN A 111 -14.74 11.96 -0.21
CA ASN A 111 -15.49 10.76 -0.49
C ASN A 111 -16.15 10.20 0.80
N PRO A 112 -17.46 9.92 0.82
CA PRO A 112 -18.10 9.32 1.98
C PRO A 112 -17.57 7.91 2.29
N HIS A 113 -17.07 7.17 1.30
CA HIS A 113 -16.45 5.85 1.46
C HIS A 113 -15.06 5.95 2.09
N TYR A 114 -14.75 5.06 3.04
CA TYR A 114 -13.51 5.11 3.81
C TYR A 114 -13.11 3.77 4.39
N VAL A 115 -11.89 3.74 4.91
CA VAL A 115 -11.32 2.66 5.70
C VAL A 115 -11.32 3.07 7.16
N ARG A 116 -11.97 2.24 7.99
CA ARG A 116 -12.01 2.36 9.45
C ARG A 116 -10.94 1.43 10.03
N LEU A 117 -10.03 1.98 10.83
CA LEU A 117 -9.03 1.19 11.54
C LEU A 117 -9.60 0.75 12.88
N ILE A 118 -9.48 -0.53 13.20
CA ILE A 118 -10.03 -1.12 14.43
C ILE A 118 -8.94 -1.90 15.15
N TRP A 119 -8.75 -1.59 16.42
CA TRP A 119 -7.97 -2.42 17.35
C TRP A 119 -8.94 -3.19 18.24
N LEU A 120 -9.03 -4.50 18.02
CA LEU A 120 -9.90 -5.38 18.81
C LEU A 120 -9.20 -5.73 20.11
N ALA A 121 -9.64 -5.09 21.20
CA ALA A 121 -9.24 -5.41 22.55
C ALA A 121 -9.93 -6.70 23.02
N ASP A 122 -9.35 -7.40 23.99
CA ASP A 122 -10.00 -8.57 24.60
C ASP A 122 -11.28 -8.18 25.38
N ASP A 123 -11.96 -9.19 25.93
CA ASP A 123 -13.19 -9.00 26.70
C ASP A 123 -12.99 -8.24 28.03
N GLN A 124 -11.76 -7.97 28.44
CA GLN A 124 -11.45 -7.12 29.60
C GLN A 124 -11.02 -5.70 29.18
N GLY A 125 -10.90 -5.45 27.87
CA GLY A 125 -10.42 -4.19 27.32
C GLY A 125 -8.90 -4.11 27.26
N ASN A 126 -8.17 -5.21 27.40
CA ASN A 126 -6.72 -5.23 27.23
C ASN A 126 -6.35 -5.00 25.76
N THR A 127 -5.41 -4.09 25.56
CA THR A 127 -4.95 -3.65 24.24
C THR A 127 -3.53 -4.10 23.92
N ASP A 128 -2.83 -4.73 24.87
CA ASP A 128 -1.45 -5.13 24.68
C ASP A 128 -1.33 -6.15 23.54
N TYR A 129 -0.33 -5.96 22.68
CA TYR A 129 0.07 -6.94 21.67
C TYR A 129 1.34 -7.69 22.09
N ALA A 130 1.60 -8.82 21.43
CA ALA A 130 2.76 -9.65 21.73
C ALA A 130 4.08 -8.95 21.37
N THR A 131 5.08 -9.02 22.25
CA THR A 131 6.39 -8.38 22.07
C THR A 131 7.53 -9.35 22.40
N PRO A 132 8.70 -9.21 21.74
CA PRO A 132 9.82 -10.12 21.93
C PRO A 132 10.58 -9.86 23.24
N VAL A 133 10.38 -8.70 23.86
CA VAL A 133 10.97 -8.31 25.15
C VAL A 133 9.89 -7.73 26.05
N GLU A 134 10.08 -7.89 27.36
CA GLU A 134 9.21 -7.26 28.37
C GLU A 134 9.43 -5.74 28.38
N GLY A 135 8.39 -4.97 28.68
CA GLY A 135 8.45 -3.49 28.71
C GLY A 135 8.56 -2.83 27.33
N TYR A 136 8.40 -3.58 26.24
CA TYR A 136 8.37 -2.99 24.90
C TYR A 136 7.15 -2.06 24.75
N PRO A 137 7.27 -0.87 24.11
CA PRO A 137 6.19 0.10 24.02
C PRO A 137 4.92 -0.47 23.38
N GLN A 138 3.76 -0.30 24.02
CA GLN A 138 2.45 -0.77 23.54
C GLN A 138 1.71 0.31 22.72
N ASN A 139 2.42 1.07 21.89
CA ASN A 139 1.88 2.16 21.07
C ASN A 139 1.14 1.67 19.81
N TYR A 140 0.13 0.82 19.98
CA TYR A 140 -0.62 0.21 18.88
C TYR A 140 -1.35 1.23 18.00
N GLU A 141 -1.84 2.33 18.57
CA GLU A 141 -2.55 3.38 17.82
C GLU A 141 -1.63 4.01 16.77
N ASP A 142 -0.45 4.45 17.19
CA ASP A 142 0.54 5.11 16.32
C ASP A 142 1.06 4.15 15.24
N ARG A 143 1.31 2.88 15.61
CA ARG A 143 1.75 1.84 14.66
C ARG A 143 0.68 1.49 13.64
N THR A 144 -0.57 1.35 14.07
CA THR A 144 -1.69 1.02 13.17
C THR A 144 -2.00 2.19 12.24
N ALA A 145 -1.99 3.41 12.76
CA ALA A 145 -2.18 4.62 11.95
C ALA A 145 -1.05 4.79 10.92
N THR A 146 0.21 4.65 11.35
CA THR A 146 1.38 4.74 10.45
C THR A 146 1.34 3.66 9.39
N ALA A 147 1.05 2.40 9.75
CA ALA A 147 0.85 1.31 8.80
C ALA A 147 -0.18 1.70 7.72
N ALA A 148 -1.36 2.16 8.12
CA ALA A 148 -2.42 2.53 7.20
C ALA A 148 -2.01 3.66 6.24
N LEU A 149 -1.26 4.66 6.72
CA LEU A 149 -0.71 5.73 5.89
C LEU A 149 0.28 5.21 4.84
N LEU A 150 1.13 4.24 5.21
CA LEU A 150 2.06 3.60 4.27
C LEU A 150 1.34 2.80 3.20
N LEU A 151 0.33 2.02 3.60
CA LEU A 151 -0.47 1.23 2.67
C LEU A 151 -1.24 2.14 1.70
N GLN A 152 -1.74 3.28 2.19
CA GLN A 152 -2.40 4.30 1.38
C GLN A 152 -1.43 4.92 0.36
N CYS A 153 -0.22 5.29 0.79
CA CYS A 153 0.84 5.84 -0.06
C CYS A 153 1.31 4.83 -1.12
N PHE A 154 1.61 3.61 -0.72
CA PHE A 154 1.99 2.51 -1.61
C PHE A 154 0.94 2.33 -2.72
N THR A 155 -0.33 2.21 -2.32
CA THR A 155 -1.44 2.00 -3.24
C THR A 155 -1.55 3.14 -4.25
N ALA A 156 -1.45 4.40 -3.80
CA ALA A 156 -1.55 5.57 -4.67
C ALA A 156 -0.44 5.64 -5.72
N GLU A 157 0.81 5.42 -5.31
CA GLU A 157 1.95 5.48 -6.25
C GLU A 157 1.92 4.30 -7.23
N ARG A 158 1.54 3.09 -6.79
CA ARG A 158 1.39 1.95 -7.69
C ARG A 158 0.26 2.15 -8.71
N MET A 159 -0.86 2.76 -8.30
CA MET A 159 -1.93 3.15 -9.22
C MET A 159 -1.46 4.21 -10.24
N GLN A 160 -0.65 5.17 -9.80
CA GLN A 160 -0.08 6.21 -10.67
C GLN A 160 0.88 5.65 -11.71
N GLU A 161 1.77 4.74 -11.31
CA GLU A 161 2.74 4.11 -12.21
C GLU A 161 2.08 3.26 -13.31
N LEU A 162 0.89 2.74 -13.03
CA LEU A 162 0.05 2.02 -14.01
C LEU A 162 -0.78 2.95 -14.91
N GLY A 163 -0.72 4.26 -14.69
CA GLY A 163 -1.45 5.26 -15.47
C GLY A 163 -2.91 5.49 -15.03
N TYR A 164 -3.32 5.01 -13.85
CA TYR A 164 -4.68 5.21 -13.32
C TYR A 164 -4.84 6.47 -12.46
N GLY A 165 -3.77 7.24 -12.30
CA GLY A 165 -3.69 8.36 -11.37
C GLY A 165 -3.33 7.90 -9.95
N ARG A 166 -2.94 8.84 -9.08
CA ARG A 166 -2.70 8.61 -7.64
C ARG A 166 -3.98 8.35 -6.85
N ARG A 167 -4.67 7.26 -7.17
CA ARG A 167 -5.91 6.81 -6.54
C ARG A 167 -5.60 5.86 -5.40
N THR A 168 -6.29 6.06 -4.28
CA THR A 168 -6.14 5.24 -3.09
C THR A 168 -7.39 5.38 -2.23
N PHE A 169 -7.50 4.55 -1.20
CA PHE A 169 -8.63 4.59 -0.26
C PHE A 169 -8.50 5.75 0.72
N ARG A 170 -9.64 6.34 1.14
CA ARG A 170 -9.66 7.34 2.21
C ARG A 170 -9.55 6.66 3.58
N LEU A 171 -8.76 7.23 4.49
CA LEU A 171 -8.74 6.85 5.90
C LEU A 171 -9.73 7.71 6.71
N GLU A 172 -10.32 7.13 7.75
CA GLU A 172 -11.05 7.92 8.74
C GLU A 172 -10.08 8.84 9.49
N THR A 173 -10.44 10.12 9.59
CA THR A 173 -9.66 11.10 10.33
C THR A 173 -10.55 11.90 11.26
N ASP A 174 -9.98 12.40 12.35
CA ASP A 174 -10.63 13.37 13.22
C ASP A 174 -10.72 14.76 12.58
N ARG A 175 -11.19 15.75 13.34
CA ARG A 175 -11.32 17.15 12.87
C ARG A 175 -9.96 17.82 12.58
N ALA A 176 -8.87 17.31 13.16
CA ALA A 176 -7.52 17.80 12.92
C ALA A 176 -6.84 17.08 11.73
N GLY A 177 -7.50 16.08 11.14
CA GLY A 177 -6.93 15.27 10.06
C GLY A 177 -6.06 14.12 10.54
N LYS A 178 -6.00 13.84 11.86
CA LYS A 178 -5.28 12.69 12.40
C LYS A 178 -6.09 11.42 12.12
N VAL A 179 -5.41 10.36 11.67
CA VAL A 179 -6.03 9.04 11.44
C VAL A 179 -6.61 8.49 12.75
N VAL A 180 -7.85 8.01 12.70
CA VAL A 180 -8.54 7.43 13.86
C VAL A 180 -8.34 5.92 13.90
N VAL A 181 -7.96 5.40 15.07
CA VAL A 181 -7.95 3.97 15.39
C VAL A 181 -9.00 3.72 16.46
N HIS A 182 -10.00 2.91 16.14
CA HIS A 182 -11.09 2.59 17.08
C HIS A 182 -10.72 1.38 17.92
N THR A 183 -10.62 1.56 19.24
CA THR A 183 -10.43 0.44 20.17
C THR A 183 -11.77 -0.16 20.57
N ILE A 184 -12.02 -1.40 20.15
CA ILE A 184 -13.30 -2.09 20.33
C ILE A 184 -13.06 -3.37 21.12
N LYS A 185 -13.74 -3.51 22.26
CA LYS A 185 -13.76 -4.75 23.04
C LYS A 185 -14.58 -5.82 22.32
N VAL A 186 -14.02 -7.02 22.21
CA VAL A 186 -14.71 -8.19 21.66
C VAL A 186 -15.76 -8.75 22.64
N PRO A 187 -16.83 -9.40 22.13
CA PRO A 187 -17.93 -9.85 22.98
C PRO A 187 -17.62 -11.11 23.78
N GLN A 188 -16.80 -12.01 23.25
CA GLN A 188 -16.49 -13.30 23.88
C GLN A 188 -15.20 -13.25 24.70
N PRO A 189 -15.11 -14.05 25.78
CA PRO A 189 -13.88 -14.21 26.54
C PRO A 189 -12.71 -14.68 25.68
N LEU A 190 -11.50 -14.24 26.02
CA LEU A 190 -10.29 -14.62 25.26
C LEU A 190 -10.13 -16.13 25.03
N LYS A 191 -10.47 -16.94 26.05
CA LYS A 191 -10.45 -18.41 25.99
C LYS A 191 -11.26 -18.97 24.80
N HIS A 192 -12.38 -18.34 24.44
CA HIS A 192 -13.21 -18.72 23.29
C HIS A 192 -12.42 -18.67 21.99
N TYR A 193 -11.72 -17.56 21.73
CA TYR A 193 -10.94 -17.40 20.50
C TYR A 193 -9.70 -18.31 20.46
N TYR A 194 -9.11 -18.60 21.63
CA TYR A 194 -7.98 -19.52 21.73
C TYR A 194 -8.38 -20.98 21.49
N GLU A 195 -9.52 -21.41 22.03
CA GLU A 195 -10.04 -22.78 21.86
C GLU A 195 -10.64 -23.01 20.47
N MET A 196 -11.08 -21.96 19.79
CA MET A 196 -11.66 -22.07 18.44
C MET A 196 -10.67 -22.64 17.43
N GLY A 197 -9.38 -22.25 17.51
CA GLY A 197 -8.28 -22.78 16.69
C GLY A 197 -8.39 -22.59 15.17
N ASP A 198 -9.50 -22.03 14.68
CA ASP A 198 -9.86 -21.89 13.27
C ASP A 198 -10.06 -20.41 12.93
N GLY A 199 -9.12 -19.86 12.14
CA GLY A 199 -9.14 -18.46 11.72
C GLY A 199 -10.39 -18.07 10.92
N GLN A 200 -10.97 -18.99 10.13
CA GLN A 200 -12.19 -18.70 9.35
C GLN A 200 -13.40 -18.48 10.25
N ARG A 201 -13.51 -19.29 11.31
CA ARG A 201 -14.57 -19.13 12.31
C ARG A 201 -14.39 -17.84 13.11
N ILE A 202 -13.16 -17.50 13.50
CA ILE A 202 -12.84 -16.24 14.19
C ILE A 202 -13.22 -15.05 13.29
N TRP A 203 -12.82 -15.08 12.02
CA TRP A 203 -13.15 -14.06 11.04
C TRP A 203 -14.66 -13.92 10.86
N GLY A 204 -15.38 -15.03 10.69
CA GLY A 204 -16.83 -15.03 10.50
C GLY A 204 -17.58 -14.42 11.70
N GLU A 205 -17.18 -14.79 12.91
CA GLU A 205 -17.76 -14.26 14.14
C GLU A 205 -17.49 -12.76 14.32
N LEU A 206 -16.23 -12.33 14.16
CA LEU A 206 -15.85 -10.92 14.28
C LEU A 206 -16.44 -10.06 13.16
N ASN A 207 -16.54 -10.59 11.94
CA ASN A 207 -17.23 -9.95 10.83
C ASN A 207 -18.71 -9.75 11.13
N HIS A 208 -19.39 -10.78 11.65
CA HIS A 208 -20.79 -10.67 12.07
C HIS A 208 -20.96 -9.65 13.21
N PHE A 209 -20.11 -9.70 14.23
CA PHE A 209 -20.12 -8.76 15.36
C PHE A 209 -19.96 -7.31 14.90
N LEU A 210 -18.93 -7.02 14.11
CA LEU A 210 -18.65 -5.65 13.62
C LEU A 210 -19.79 -5.13 12.74
N ASN A 211 -20.34 -5.96 11.84
CA ASN A 211 -21.45 -5.55 10.98
C ASN A 211 -22.77 -5.38 11.72
N THR A 212 -22.96 -6.08 12.85
CA THR A 212 -24.18 -5.96 13.66
C THR A 212 -24.09 -4.76 14.58
N ARG A 213 -22.94 -4.54 15.23
CA ARG A 213 -22.79 -3.53 16.29
C ARG A 213 -22.38 -2.15 15.76
N TYR A 214 -21.67 -2.12 14.63
CA TYR A 214 -21.12 -0.91 14.00
C TYR A 214 -21.43 -0.86 12.49
N PRO A 215 -22.70 -1.04 12.07
CA PRO A 215 -23.06 -1.10 10.66
C PRO A 215 -22.70 0.21 9.96
N ASP A 216 -21.92 0.11 8.89
CA ASP A 216 -21.64 1.23 8.01
C ASP A 216 -21.33 0.72 6.61
N LYS A 217 -22.24 0.97 5.66
CA LYS A 217 -22.09 0.57 4.26
C LYS A 217 -20.94 1.26 3.53
N ASN A 218 -20.47 2.40 4.07
CA ASN A 218 -19.38 3.18 3.50
C ASN A 218 -18.01 2.79 4.08
N ALA A 219 -17.97 1.99 5.15
CA ALA A 219 -16.73 1.57 5.77
C ALA A 219 -16.24 0.23 5.20
N LYS A 220 -14.94 0.17 4.91
CA LYS A 220 -14.18 -1.08 4.95
C LYS A 220 -13.38 -1.08 6.25
N ASN A 221 -13.48 -2.15 7.02
CA ASN A 221 -12.80 -2.28 8.30
C ASN A 221 -11.46 -2.98 8.09
N LEU A 222 -10.39 -2.37 8.60
CA LEU A 222 -9.12 -3.04 8.83
C LEU A 222 -8.98 -3.26 10.33
N ALA A 223 -9.08 -4.51 10.77
CA ALA A 223 -9.09 -4.87 12.19
C ALA A 223 -7.87 -5.68 12.59
N LEU A 224 -7.27 -5.34 13.73
CA LEU A 224 -6.18 -6.09 14.35
C LEU A 224 -6.61 -6.63 15.71
N MET A 225 -6.35 -7.91 15.98
CA MET A 225 -6.67 -8.54 17.26
C MET A 225 -5.52 -8.36 18.25
N SER A 226 -5.72 -7.55 19.29
CA SER A 226 -4.70 -7.29 20.33
C SER A 226 -4.21 -8.59 20.98
N PHE A 227 -5.09 -9.57 21.06
CA PHE A 227 -4.92 -10.79 21.82
C PHE A 227 -4.36 -11.97 21.01
N THR A 228 -3.81 -11.76 19.82
CA THR A 228 -3.03 -12.80 19.14
C THR A 228 -1.75 -13.09 19.92
N ARG A 229 -1.51 -14.36 20.28
CA ARG A 229 -0.34 -14.77 21.09
C ARG A 229 0.30 -16.04 20.56
N LYS A 230 1.59 -16.22 20.85
CA LYS A 230 2.25 -17.52 20.70
C LYS A 230 2.14 -18.27 22.02
N ASP A 231 1.61 -19.48 21.98
CA ASP A 231 1.55 -20.36 23.14
C ASP A 231 2.96 -20.86 23.48
N PRO A 232 3.47 -20.62 24.70
CA PRO A 232 4.86 -20.94 25.04
C PRO A 232 5.11 -22.45 25.20
N GLY A 233 4.09 -23.25 25.51
CA GLY A 233 4.24 -24.69 25.70
C GLY A 233 4.24 -25.47 24.39
N THR A 234 3.39 -25.07 23.45
CA THR A 234 3.17 -25.76 22.16
C THR A 234 3.81 -25.04 20.97
N GLY A 235 4.18 -23.77 21.13
CA GLY A 235 4.68 -22.91 20.06
C GLY A 235 3.61 -22.50 19.02
N ARG A 236 2.35 -22.85 19.24
CA ARG A 236 1.26 -22.55 18.29
C ARG A 236 0.81 -21.10 18.40
N MET A 237 0.33 -20.54 17.29
CA MET A 237 -0.33 -19.24 17.31
C MET A 237 -1.78 -19.38 17.78
N LEU A 238 -2.14 -18.62 18.81
CA LEU A 238 -3.49 -18.51 19.36
C LEU A 238 -4.15 -17.24 18.82
N ALA A 239 -5.43 -17.35 18.44
CA ALA A 239 -6.22 -16.26 17.84
C ALA A 239 -5.46 -15.49 16.75
N HIS A 240 -4.76 -16.21 15.87
CA HIS A 240 -4.12 -15.63 14.70
C HIS A 240 -4.94 -15.95 13.46
N THR A 241 -5.21 -14.92 12.66
CA THR A 241 -5.74 -15.08 11.33
C THR A 241 -5.28 -13.92 10.45
N ALA A 242 -5.23 -14.17 9.16
CA ALA A 242 -5.03 -13.21 8.09
C ALA A 242 -6.10 -13.53 7.06
N LEU A 243 -7.23 -12.83 7.13
CA LEU A 243 -8.40 -13.11 6.29
C LEU A 243 -9.13 -11.82 5.92
N GLY A 244 -9.56 -11.76 4.67
CA GLY A 244 -10.25 -10.62 4.10
C GLY A 244 -11.44 -11.00 3.25
N GLY A 245 -12.47 -10.18 3.27
CA GLY A 245 -13.68 -10.36 2.48
C GLY A 245 -14.80 -9.42 2.90
N GLY A 246 -15.84 -9.28 2.09
CA GLY A 246 -16.97 -8.41 2.41
C GLY A 246 -16.52 -6.97 2.73
N ASN A 247 -16.62 -6.55 3.98
CA ASN A 247 -16.10 -5.27 4.46
C ASN A 247 -15.07 -5.40 5.60
N LEU A 248 -14.42 -6.54 5.78
CA LEU A 248 -13.42 -6.76 6.83
C LEU A 248 -12.14 -7.38 6.26
N GLY A 249 -11.01 -6.71 6.46
CA GLY A 249 -9.68 -7.32 6.53
C GLY A 249 -9.30 -7.49 8.00
N LEU A 250 -9.00 -8.71 8.43
CA LEU A 250 -8.67 -9.07 9.82
C LEU A 250 -7.26 -9.64 9.88
N PHE A 251 -6.45 -9.14 10.79
CA PHE A 251 -5.08 -9.60 11.00
C PHE A 251 -4.77 -9.79 12.50
N GLY A 252 -3.89 -10.73 12.83
CA GLY A 252 -3.39 -10.89 14.20
C GLY A 252 -2.28 -9.90 14.55
N SER A 253 -2.28 -9.34 15.76
CA SER A 253 -1.32 -8.27 16.14
C SER A 253 0.10 -8.73 16.51
N ALA A 254 0.39 -10.03 16.47
CA ALA A 254 1.62 -10.61 17.03
C ALA A 254 2.94 -10.20 16.34
N SER A 255 2.88 -9.37 15.30
CA SER A 255 4.03 -8.79 14.59
C SER A 255 4.09 -7.25 14.66
N VAL A 256 3.09 -6.59 15.27
CA VAL A 256 2.96 -5.12 15.26
C VAL A 256 4.15 -4.43 15.92
N PHE A 257 4.85 -5.08 16.86
CA PHE A 257 6.09 -4.58 17.45
C PHE A 257 7.18 -4.25 16.41
N SER A 258 7.13 -4.85 15.22
CA SER A 258 8.08 -4.60 14.13
C SER A 258 7.70 -3.42 13.24
N TRP A 259 6.45 -2.95 13.30
CA TRP A 259 5.93 -1.91 12.42
C TRP A 259 6.45 -0.52 12.84
N PRO A 260 6.68 0.41 11.91
CA PRO A 260 7.00 1.78 12.27
C PRO A 260 5.83 2.44 13.01
N ASP A 261 6.14 3.32 13.96
CA ASP A 261 5.17 4.06 14.77
C ASP A 261 5.01 5.53 14.33
N LYS A 262 5.79 5.98 13.36
CA LYS A 262 5.68 7.30 12.74
C LYS A 262 6.29 7.30 11.35
N VAL A 263 5.90 8.25 10.50
CA VAL A 263 6.32 8.32 9.09
C VAL A 263 7.84 8.45 8.95
N GLU A 264 8.50 9.15 9.86
CA GLU A 264 9.95 9.38 9.83
C GLU A 264 10.77 8.12 10.16
N SER A 265 10.19 7.15 10.87
CA SER A 265 10.89 5.91 11.27
C SER A 265 10.71 4.76 10.27
N VAL A 266 9.96 4.97 9.19
CA VAL A 266 9.55 3.90 8.24
C VAL A 266 10.74 3.25 7.55
N GLN A 267 11.64 4.05 6.99
CA GLN A 267 12.81 3.51 6.30
C GLN A 267 13.78 2.85 7.29
N GLN A 268 13.85 3.35 8.52
CA GLN A 268 14.62 2.71 9.59
C GLN A 268 14.03 1.34 9.95
N ALA A 269 12.70 1.24 10.12
CA ALA A 269 12.02 -0.02 10.41
C ALA A 269 12.25 -1.07 9.29
N PHE A 270 12.20 -0.64 8.03
CA PHE A 270 12.49 -1.51 6.87
C PHE A 270 13.98 -1.81 6.64
N LEU A 271 14.87 -1.26 7.45
CA LEU A 271 16.31 -1.56 7.45
C LEU A 271 16.79 -2.18 8.76
N ASP A 272 15.90 -2.38 9.74
CA ASP A 272 16.24 -2.97 11.04
C ASP A 272 16.47 -4.48 10.90
N ASP A 273 17.74 -4.85 10.81
CA ASP A 273 18.18 -6.23 10.61
C ASP A 273 18.25 -7.04 11.91
N ARG A 274 17.97 -6.44 13.08
CA ARG A 274 18.04 -7.14 14.37
C ARG A 274 17.20 -8.42 14.35
N LYS A 275 17.67 -9.44 15.07
CA LYS A 275 16.87 -10.64 15.37
C LYS A 275 15.90 -10.35 16.52
N TYR A 276 14.76 -11.04 16.53
CA TYR A 276 13.85 -11.10 17.66
C TYR A 276 13.73 -12.54 18.17
N ASP A 277 13.29 -12.68 19.42
CA ASP A 277 13.07 -13.99 20.03
C ASP A 277 11.81 -14.65 19.45
N VAL A 278 12.03 -15.55 18.50
CA VAL A 278 10.96 -16.32 17.84
C VAL A 278 10.22 -17.25 18.79
N SER A 279 10.71 -17.52 20.01
CA SER A 279 9.96 -18.31 21.00
C SER A 279 8.80 -17.52 21.62
N ARG A 280 8.87 -16.18 21.60
CA ARG A 280 7.91 -15.29 22.26
C ARG A 280 6.85 -14.69 21.34
N VAL A 281 7.17 -14.55 20.05
CA VAL A 281 6.31 -13.87 19.07
C VAL A 281 6.15 -14.68 17.79
N HIS A 282 5.19 -14.30 16.95
CA HIS A 282 4.99 -14.92 15.66
C HIS A 282 6.12 -14.54 14.70
N ASP A 283 6.74 -15.54 14.07
CA ASP A 283 7.68 -15.31 12.98
C ASP A 283 7.01 -15.50 11.62
N ASP A 284 6.32 -14.46 11.16
CA ASP A 284 5.76 -14.38 9.81
C ASP A 284 6.68 -13.55 8.89
N SER A 285 7.98 -13.84 8.94
CA SER A 285 8.99 -13.14 8.13
C SER A 285 9.49 -13.99 6.95
N VAL A 286 8.83 -15.11 6.62
CA VAL A 286 9.25 -16.00 5.51
C VAL A 286 10.73 -16.40 5.63
N GLY A 287 11.15 -16.79 6.84
CA GLY A 287 12.51 -17.28 7.12
C GLY A 287 13.59 -16.20 7.24
N ARG A 288 13.25 -14.90 7.15
CA ARG A 288 14.22 -13.80 7.34
C ARG A 288 14.61 -13.66 8.82
N GLY A 289 13.63 -13.78 9.72
CA GLY A 289 13.77 -13.66 11.17
C GLY A 289 14.32 -12.31 11.62
N THR A 290 14.02 -11.22 10.90
CA THR A 290 14.50 -9.86 11.19
C THR A 290 13.34 -8.89 11.34
N TYR A 291 13.51 -7.82 12.11
CA TYR A 291 12.45 -6.80 12.29
C TYR A 291 11.93 -6.28 10.96
N TRP A 292 12.82 -5.90 10.02
CA TRP A 292 12.37 -5.42 8.70
C TRP A 292 11.61 -6.49 7.91
N GLY A 293 12.03 -7.75 8.01
CA GLY A 293 11.43 -8.86 7.25
C GLY A 293 10.03 -9.18 7.75
N LEU A 294 9.86 -9.15 9.07
CA LEU A 294 8.55 -9.30 9.71
C LEU A 294 7.64 -8.11 9.40
N ALA A 295 8.16 -6.88 9.47
CA ALA A 295 7.41 -5.67 9.16
C ALA A 295 6.95 -5.66 7.69
N SER A 296 7.85 -5.98 6.75
CA SER A 296 7.54 -6.04 5.31
C SER A 296 6.37 -6.99 5.04
N THR A 297 6.50 -8.24 5.49
CA THR A 297 5.52 -9.29 5.24
C THR A 297 4.18 -8.95 5.83
N THR A 298 4.17 -8.57 7.11
CA THR A 298 2.91 -8.44 7.84
C THR A 298 2.17 -7.15 7.52
N LEU A 299 2.88 -6.05 7.19
CA LEU A 299 2.23 -4.88 6.59
C LEU A 299 1.69 -5.19 5.19
N GLY A 300 2.44 -5.91 4.37
CA GLY A 300 1.98 -6.32 3.05
C GLY A 300 0.75 -7.24 3.11
N ALA A 301 0.77 -8.23 4.01
CA ALA A 301 -0.33 -9.15 4.23
C ALA A 301 -1.57 -8.42 4.78
N THR A 302 -1.36 -7.41 5.64
CA THR A 302 -2.45 -6.52 6.07
C THR A 302 -3.12 -5.81 4.88
N LEU A 303 -2.34 -5.32 3.91
CA LEU A 303 -2.90 -4.75 2.67
C LEU A 303 -3.55 -5.82 1.78
N HIS A 304 -3.02 -7.04 1.74
CA HIS A 304 -3.61 -8.17 1.02
C HIS A 304 -5.03 -8.46 1.52
N GLU A 305 -5.21 -8.63 2.83
CA GLU A 305 -6.54 -8.90 3.40
C GLU A 305 -7.49 -7.71 3.25
N MET A 306 -6.98 -6.49 3.41
CA MET A 306 -7.77 -5.30 3.15
C MET A 306 -8.18 -5.17 1.67
N SER A 307 -7.33 -5.64 0.76
CA SER A 307 -7.63 -5.67 -0.67
C SER A 307 -8.71 -6.67 -1.03
N HIS A 308 -8.79 -7.82 -0.33
CA HIS A 308 -9.96 -8.70 -0.41
C HIS A 308 -11.26 -7.99 0.02
N ALA A 309 -11.21 -7.13 1.04
CA ALA A 309 -12.38 -6.31 1.42
C ALA A 309 -12.76 -5.27 0.34
N PHE A 310 -11.84 -4.87 -0.54
CA PHE A 310 -12.14 -4.11 -1.76
C PHE A 310 -12.58 -4.98 -2.95
N GLY A 311 -12.79 -6.27 -2.71
CA GLY A 311 -13.25 -7.24 -3.70
C GLY A 311 -12.13 -7.82 -4.57
N LEU A 312 -10.86 -7.49 -4.34
CA LEU A 312 -9.77 -8.03 -5.14
C LEU A 312 -9.56 -9.53 -4.86
N PRO A 313 -9.42 -10.37 -5.89
CA PRO A 313 -8.99 -11.75 -5.72
C PRO A 313 -7.47 -11.89 -5.77
N HIS A 314 -7.00 -13.11 -5.52
CA HIS A 314 -5.65 -13.52 -5.92
C HIS A 314 -5.49 -13.44 -7.45
N CYS A 315 -4.25 -13.30 -7.90
CA CYS A 315 -3.90 -13.27 -9.32
C CYS A 315 -2.67 -14.14 -9.59
N GLN A 316 -2.17 -14.17 -10.83
CA GLN A 316 -1.05 -15.03 -11.22
C GLN A 316 0.34 -14.36 -11.13
N ASP A 317 0.41 -13.06 -10.83
CA ASP A 317 1.69 -12.33 -10.73
C ASP A 317 2.25 -12.44 -9.30
N ASP A 318 3.43 -13.02 -9.13
CA ASP A 318 4.07 -13.30 -7.84
C ASP A 318 4.57 -12.06 -7.07
N ARG A 319 4.69 -10.90 -7.75
CA ARG A 319 5.05 -9.60 -7.15
C ARG A 319 3.82 -8.80 -6.75
N CYS A 320 2.62 -9.24 -7.14
CA CYS A 320 1.41 -8.55 -6.75
C CYS A 320 1.17 -8.68 -5.24
N ILE A 321 0.68 -7.61 -4.59
CA ILE A 321 0.21 -7.66 -3.20
C ILE A 321 -0.85 -8.75 -3.00
N MET A 322 -1.65 -9.07 -4.02
CA MET A 322 -2.66 -10.14 -3.96
C MET A 322 -2.06 -11.56 -4.05
N THR A 323 -0.74 -11.71 -4.04
CA THR A 323 0.00 -12.97 -4.02
C THR A 323 1.24 -12.79 -3.12
N ARG A 324 2.39 -13.42 -3.41
CA ARG A 324 3.62 -13.29 -2.61
C ARG A 324 4.30 -11.92 -2.68
N GLY A 325 3.79 -10.98 -3.45
CA GLY A 325 4.33 -9.62 -3.52
C GLY A 325 4.33 -8.90 -2.18
N PHE A 326 3.37 -9.24 -1.30
CA PHE A 326 3.31 -8.67 0.03
C PHE A 326 4.59 -8.92 0.86
N ASP A 327 5.36 -9.98 0.58
CA ASP A 327 6.62 -10.26 1.28
C ASP A 327 7.67 -9.15 1.05
N ARG A 328 7.55 -8.46 -0.08
CA ARG A 328 8.53 -7.52 -0.65
C ARG A 328 8.08 -6.06 -0.53
N LEU A 329 7.15 -5.75 0.37
CA LEU A 329 6.62 -4.40 0.55
C LEU A 329 7.73 -3.38 0.90
N ASN A 330 8.71 -3.78 1.72
CA ASN A 330 9.88 -2.96 2.07
C ASN A 330 10.58 -2.37 0.85
N ARG A 331 10.68 -3.12 -0.25
CA ARG A 331 11.41 -2.73 -1.46
C ARG A 331 10.83 -1.46 -2.11
N PHE A 332 9.54 -1.21 -1.91
CA PHE A 332 8.92 0.04 -2.31
C PHE A 332 9.54 1.26 -1.59
N PHE A 333 9.91 1.10 -0.32
CA PHE A 333 10.41 2.18 0.54
C PHE A 333 11.94 2.25 0.63
N THR A 334 12.66 1.15 0.38
CA THR A 334 14.13 1.06 0.53
C THR A 334 14.83 0.71 -0.78
N PHE A 335 16.16 0.52 -0.74
CA PHE A 335 16.97 0.04 -1.88
C PHE A 335 17.63 -1.32 -1.62
N SER A 336 17.61 -1.78 -0.38
CA SER A 336 18.31 -2.99 0.02
C SER A 336 17.57 -3.77 1.09
N GLU A 337 17.98 -5.03 1.23
CA GLU A 337 17.58 -5.97 2.26
C GLU A 337 18.85 -6.42 3.00
N SER A 338 18.83 -6.39 4.33
CA SER A 338 20.01 -6.72 5.14
C SER A 338 19.71 -7.91 6.04
N LEU A 339 20.66 -8.85 6.16
CA LEU A 339 20.59 -9.91 7.15
C LEU A 339 21.75 -9.74 8.15
N PRO A 340 21.57 -10.09 9.43
CA PRO A 340 22.63 -10.00 10.43
C PRO A 340 23.95 -10.60 9.99
N GLY A 341 25.02 -9.83 10.14
CA GLY A 341 26.38 -10.25 9.77
C GLY A 341 26.62 -10.36 8.26
N ARG A 342 25.68 -9.90 7.42
CA ARG A 342 25.84 -9.84 5.96
C ARG A 342 25.85 -8.39 5.48
N LYS A 343 26.48 -8.16 4.33
CA LYS A 343 26.38 -6.87 3.64
C LYS A 343 24.94 -6.70 3.12
N PRO A 344 24.41 -5.46 3.05
CA PRO A 344 23.13 -5.18 2.42
C PRO A 344 23.10 -5.71 0.98
N GLU A 345 22.03 -6.41 0.63
CA GLU A 345 21.75 -6.88 -0.72
C GLU A 345 20.84 -5.86 -1.42
N PHE A 346 21.34 -5.24 -2.47
CA PHE A 346 20.58 -4.30 -3.28
C PHE A 346 19.80 -5.04 -4.36
N PHE A 347 18.51 -4.73 -4.48
CA PHE A 347 17.63 -5.41 -5.43
C PHE A 347 17.45 -4.60 -6.71
N ALA A 348 17.26 -5.30 -7.82
CA ALA A 348 17.02 -4.66 -9.11
C ALA A 348 15.72 -3.83 -9.11
N ALA A 349 15.73 -2.76 -9.89
CA ALA A 349 14.52 -1.97 -10.17
C ALA A 349 13.42 -2.85 -10.77
N GLY A 350 12.18 -2.65 -10.34
CA GLY A 350 11.03 -3.46 -10.77
C GLY A 350 10.84 -4.76 -9.97
N SER A 351 11.68 -5.02 -8.96
CA SER A 351 11.48 -6.15 -8.04
C SER A 351 10.57 -5.81 -6.85
N GLU A 352 10.12 -4.56 -6.75
CA GLU A 352 9.21 -4.10 -5.71
C GLU A 352 7.83 -4.75 -5.81
N ALA A 353 7.16 -4.87 -4.67
CA ALA A 353 5.74 -5.17 -4.62
C ALA A 353 4.93 -4.18 -5.48
N TRP A 354 3.83 -4.65 -6.08
CA TRP A 354 2.94 -3.80 -6.87
C TRP A 354 1.48 -4.27 -6.87
N LEU A 355 0.62 -3.50 -7.54
CA LEU A 355 -0.73 -3.92 -7.88
C LEU A 355 -0.70 -4.48 -9.30
N ALA A 356 -1.15 -5.71 -9.51
CA ALA A 356 -1.28 -6.25 -10.85
C ALA A 356 -2.27 -5.38 -11.67
N PRO A 357 -2.13 -5.28 -13.01
CA PRO A 357 -2.97 -4.42 -13.83
C PRO A 357 -4.46 -4.71 -13.68
N VAL A 358 -4.84 -5.98 -13.53
CA VAL A 358 -6.21 -6.41 -13.25
C VAL A 358 -6.75 -5.87 -11.93
N SER A 359 -5.94 -5.91 -10.87
CA SER A 359 -6.30 -5.40 -9.55
C SER A 359 -6.45 -3.89 -9.57
N ALA A 360 -5.47 -3.18 -10.14
CA ALA A 360 -5.49 -1.72 -10.25
C ALA A 360 -6.65 -1.21 -11.13
N SER A 361 -6.90 -1.87 -12.26
CA SER A 361 -8.03 -1.54 -13.14
C SER A 361 -9.37 -1.66 -12.40
N ARG A 362 -9.56 -2.73 -11.61
CA ARG A 362 -10.77 -2.89 -10.78
C ARG A 362 -10.85 -1.83 -9.68
N LEU A 363 -9.77 -1.59 -8.94
CA LEU A 363 -9.74 -0.59 -7.87
C LEU A 363 -10.07 0.81 -8.37
N ARG A 364 -9.64 1.18 -9.58
CA ARG A 364 -9.95 2.50 -10.18
C ARG A 364 -11.44 2.83 -10.18
N TRP A 365 -12.30 1.82 -10.33
CA TRP A 365 -13.75 1.99 -10.39
C TRP A 365 -14.43 1.79 -9.03
N SER A 366 -13.72 1.28 -8.02
CA SER A 366 -14.27 1.11 -6.67
C SER A 366 -14.73 2.46 -6.11
N PRO A 367 -15.91 2.51 -5.45
CA PRO A 367 -16.36 3.70 -4.73
C PRO A 367 -15.35 4.18 -3.68
N TRP A 368 -14.59 3.26 -3.06
CA TRP A 368 -13.58 3.59 -2.05
C TRP A 368 -12.32 4.26 -2.61
N PHE A 369 -12.12 4.24 -3.92
CA PHE A 369 -10.93 4.77 -4.60
C PHE A 369 -11.23 6.04 -5.42
N GLN A 370 -12.42 6.62 -5.21
CA GLN A 370 -12.79 7.92 -5.76
C GLN A 370 -12.32 9.03 -4.80
N PRO A 371 -11.74 10.13 -5.31
CA PRO A 371 -11.23 11.20 -4.46
C PRO A 371 -12.34 12.07 -3.83
N GLU A 372 -13.52 12.06 -4.43
CA GLU A 372 -14.72 12.83 -4.08
C GLU A 372 -15.92 11.89 -4.19
N ASP A 373 -17.06 12.28 -3.61
CA ASP A 373 -18.29 11.50 -3.68
C ASP A 373 -18.62 11.17 -5.14
N PRO A 374 -18.55 9.88 -5.55
CA PRO A 374 -19.06 9.49 -6.84
C PRO A 374 -20.56 9.63 -6.71
N ARG A 375 -21.13 10.79 -7.09
CA ARG A 375 -22.57 11.06 -7.08
C ARG A 375 -23.31 9.88 -7.71
N ASN A 376 -23.69 8.93 -6.85
CA ASN A 376 -23.99 7.57 -7.28
C ASN A 376 -25.44 7.61 -7.75
N ARG A 377 -25.67 7.42 -9.05
CA ARG A 377 -27.01 7.08 -9.51
C ARG A 377 -27.21 5.61 -9.15
N PRO A 378 -28.34 5.23 -8.53
CA PRO A 378 -28.65 3.84 -8.23
C PRO A 378 -29.04 3.11 -9.51
N GLU A 379 -28.09 2.94 -10.42
CA GLU A 379 -28.24 2.01 -11.54
C GLU A 379 -27.95 0.60 -11.02
N PRO A 380 -28.71 -0.42 -11.44
CA PRO A 380 -28.35 -1.81 -11.20
C PRO A 380 -26.95 -2.12 -11.72
N GLY A 381 -26.25 -3.03 -11.03
CA GLY A 381 -24.97 -3.53 -11.49
C GLY A 381 -25.07 -4.30 -12.82
N PRO A 382 -23.93 -4.74 -13.38
CA PRO A 382 -23.91 -5.49 -14.62
C PRO A 382 -24.76 -6.77 -14.56
N GLU A 383 -25.39 -7.12 -15.68
CA GLU A 383 -25.99 -8.42 -15.91
C GLU A 383 -25.06 -9.27 -16.78
N ILE A 384 -24.96 -10.57 -16.48
CA ILE A 384 -24.12 -11.51 -17.22
C ILE A 384 -24.98 -12.71 -17.62
N ILE A 385 -25.04 -12.98 -18.93
CA ILE A 385 -25.87 -14.03 -19.52
C ILE A 385 -24.96 -15.00 -20.28
N PHE A 386 -25.03 -16.29 -19.95
CA PHE A 386 -24.31 -17.34 -20.68
C PHE A 386 -25.29 -18.14 -21.57
N ASP A 387 -25.08 -18.09 -22.89
CA ASP A 387 -25.78 -18.92 -23.87
C ASP A 387 -24.91 -20.14 -24.20
N ALA A 388 -25.12 -21.23 -23.46
CA ALA A 388 -24.37 -22.47 -23.61
C ALA A 388 -24.55 -23.14 -24.97
N LYS A 389 -25.63 -22.87 -25.71
CA LYS A 389 -25.83 -23.45 -27.05
C LYS A 389 -24.97 -22.77 -28.11
N LYS A 390 -24.55 -21.54 -27.85
CA LYS A 390 -23.75 -20.72 -28.77
C LYS A 390 -22.35 -20.46 -28.28
N ASP A 391 -21.98 -21.04 -27.13
CA ASP A 391 -20.71 -20.79 -26.44
C ASP A 391 -20.39 -19.30 -26.32
N ARG A 392 -21.36 -18.51 -25.84
CA ARG A 392 -21.24 -17.04 -25.74
C ARG A 392 -21.64 -16.52 -24.38
N VAL A 393 -20.86 -15.57 -23.87
CA VAL A 393 -21.19 -14.78 -22.69
C VAL A 393 -21.48 -13.35 -23.12
N THR A 394 -22.63 -12.83 -22.68
CA THR A 394 -23.02 -11.43 -22.87
C THR A 394 -23.00 -10.71 -21.53
N PHE A 395 -22.34 -9.56 -21.50
CA PHE A 395 -22.26 -8.65 -20.38
C PHE A 395 -23.05 -7.39 -20.75
N GLU A 396 -23.94 -6.92 -19.88
CA GLU A 396 -24.74 -5.71 -20.09
C GLU A 396 -24.70 -4.80 -18.85
N SER A 397 -24.54 -3.49 -19.05
CA SER A 397 -24.67 -2.49 -17.97
C SER A 397 -25.16 -1.17 -18.54
N ARG A 398 -26.12 -0.54 -17.86
CA ARG A 398 -26.62 0.80 -18.22
C ARG A 398 -25.56 1.88 -18.02
N ALA A 399 -24.75 1.74 -16.98
CA ALA A 399 -23.62 2.61 -16.66
C ALA A 399 -22.47 2.41 -17.66
N GLY A 400 -22.37 1.24 -18.28
CA GLY A 400 -21.33 0.90 -19.25
C GLY A 400 -20.19 0.11 -18.60
N ILE A 401 -19.71 -0.90 -19.30
CA ILE A 401 -18.73 -1.88 -18.81
C ILE A 401 -17.33 -1.29 -18.86
N ARG A 402 -16.56 -1.48 -17.79
CA ARG A 402 -15.17 -1.02 -17.69
C ARG A 402 -14.17 -2.15 -17.59
N VAL A 403 -14.48 -3.20 -16.84
CA VAL A 403 -13.57 -4.34 -16.63
C VAL A 403 -14.34 -5.63 -16.74
N LEU A 404 -13.80 -6.59 -17.49
CA LEU A 404 -14.21 -8.00 -17.47
C LEU A 404 -13.10 -8.81 -16.83
N GLY A 405 -13.46 -9.76 -15.97
CA GLY A 405 -12.52 -10.67 -15.31
C GLY A 405 -12.83 -12.13 -15.62
N PHE A 406 -11.78 -12.92 -15.85
CA PHE A 406 -11.86 -14.33 -16.22
C PHE A 406 -11.09 -15.17 -15.20
N TRP A 407 -11.78 -16.12 -14.57
CA TRP A 407 -11.30 -16.79 -13.36
C TRP A 407 -10.90 -18.24 -13.63
N GLU A 408 -9.88 -18.70 -12.90
CA GLU A 408 -9.49 -20.11 -12.79
C GLU A 408 -9.48 -20.49 -11.31
N GLY A 409 -10.48 -21.26 -10.87
CA GLY A 409 -10.68 -21.55 -9.45
C GLY A 409 -11.10 -20.29 -8.70
N SER A 410 -10.28 -19.90 -7.71
CA SER A 410 -10.42 -18.67 -6.91
C SER A 410 -9.68 -17.47 -7.49
N ASP A 411 -8.85 -17.68 -8.52
CA ASP A 411 -7.88 -16.68 -8.96
C ASP A 411 -8.35 -16.02 -10.24
N ILE A 412 -8.07 -14.73 -10.38
CA ILE A 412 -8.23 -14.06 -11.67
C ILE A 412 -6.97 -14.29 -12.51
N ARG A 413 -7.17 -14.80 -13.72
CA ARG A 413 -6.08 -15.16 -14.65
C ARG A 413 -6.07 -14.24 -15.87
N GLY A 414 -7.24 -13.99 -16.45
CA GLY A 414 -7.43 -13.07 -17.56
C GLY A 414 -8.29 -11.88 -17.19
N PHE A 415 -8.12 -10.78 -17.92
CA PHE A 415 -9.03 -9.64 -17.83
C PHE A 415 -9.05 -8.84 -19.14
N GLN A 416 -10.13 -8.12 -19.37
CA GLN A 416 -10.26 -7.13 -20.44
C GLN A 416 -10.68 -5.80 -19.84
N GLU A 417 -9.96 -4.73 -20.17
CA GLU A 417 -10.29 -3.37 -19.74
C GLU A 417 -10.76 -2.51 -20.92
N TYR A 418 -11.73 -1.65 -20.66
CA TYR A 418 -12.22 -0.62 -21.58
C TYR A 418 -11.92 0.78 -21.03
N LYS A 419 -10.72 1.29 -21.35
CA LYS A 419 -10.20 2.57 -20.83
C LYS A 419 -10.97 3.79 -21.36
N ASP A 420 -11.16 3.86 -22.67
CA ASP A 420 -11.65 5.09 -23.33
C ASP A 420 -13.17 5.13 -23.51
N LYS A 421 -13.79 3.98 -23.76
CA LYS A 421 -15.24 3.86 -23.98
C LYS A 421 -15.83 2.90 -22.96
N ALA A 422 -17.04 3.16 -22.50
CA ALA A 422 -17.80 2.26 -21.62
C ALA A 422 -18.93 1.60 -22.43
N PRO A 423 -18.69 0.47 -23.13
CA PRO A 423 -19.74 -0.19 -23.89
C PRO A 423 -20.87 -0.67 -22.97
N ARG A 424 -22.12 -0.41 -23.35
CA ARG A 424 -23.29 -0.89 -22.59
C ARG A 424 -23.53 -2.39 -22.72
N LYS A 425 -22.99 -3.00 -23.78
CA LYS A 425 -23.10 -4.42 -24.07
C LYS A 425 -21.81 -4.91 -24.68
N VAL A 426 -21.32 -6.05 -24.19
CA VAL A 426 -20.19 -6.79 -24.75
C VAL A 426 -20.60 -8.25 -24.85
N THR A 427 -20.42 -8.88 -26.01
CA THR A 427 -20.61 -10.31 -26.18
C THR A 427 -19.31 -10.93 -26.65
N LEU A 428 -18.83 -11.95 -25.94
CA LEU A 428 -17.63 -12.70 -26.26
C LEU A 428 -17.96 -14.19 -26.42
N THR A 429 -17.27 -14.88 -27.32
CA THR A 429 -17.30 -16.34 -27.38
C THR A 429 -16.44 -16.96 -26.28
N LEU A 430 -16.68 -18.23 -25.93
CA LEU A 430 -15.80 -18.96 -25.01
C LEU A 430 -14.37 -19.08 -25.54
N GLU A 431 -14.18 -19.08 -26.87
CA GLU A 431 -12.87 -19.07 -27.50
C GLU A 431 -12.12 -17.76 -27.26
N GLU A 432 -12.79 -16.61 -27.47
CA GLU A 432 -12.23 -15.28 -27.18
C GLU A 432 -11.88 -15.14 -25.69
N ILE A 433 -12.79 -15.57 -24.81
CA ILE A 433 -12.57 -15.58 -23.37
C ILE A 433 -11.38 -16.50 -23.00
N SER A 434 -11.30 -17.68 -23.60
CA SER A 434 -10.21 -18.62 -23.36
C SER A 434 -8.86 -18.01 -23.77
N SER A 435 -8.80 -17.34 -24.92
CA SER A 435 -7.61 -16.62 -25.39
C SER A 435 -7.17 -15.54 -24.39
N LEU A 436 -8.11 -14.72 -23.92
CA LEU A 436 -7.87 -13.69 -22.89
C LEU A 436 -7.49 -14.26 -21.52
N ASN A 437 -7.82 -15.54 -21.27
CA ASN A 437 -7.56 -16.26 -20.03
C ASN A 437 -6.36 -17.23 -20.14
N GLY A 438 -5.46 -16.98 -21.10
CA GLY A 438 -4.23 -17.77 -21.28
C GLY A 438 -4.49 -19.18 -21.82
N GLY A 439 -5.46 -19.32 -22.72
CA GLY A 439 -5.82 -20.57 -23.40
C GLY A 439 -6.74 -21.51 -22.61
N LYS A 440 -7.33 -21.05 -21.49
CA LYS A 440 -8.20 -21.87 -20.64
C LYS A 440 -9.60 -21.28 -20.54
N VAL A 441 -10.63 -22.12 -20.67
CA VAL A 441 -12.01 -21.72 -20.39
C VAL A 441 -12.17 -21.44 -18.89
N PRO A 442 -12.67 -20.25 -18.49
CA PRO A 442 -12.79 -19.90 -17.08
C PRO A 442 -13.94 -20.66 -16.40
N ASN A 443 -13.84 -20.88 -15.09
CA ASN A 443 -14.96 -21.40 -14.29
C ASN A 443 -15.96 -20.31 -13.89
N LYS A 444 -15.53 -19.05 -13.86
CA LYS A 444 -16.34 -17.89 -13.50
C LYS A 444 -15.92 -16.68 -14.33
N VAL A 445 -16.88 -15.82 -14.64
CA VAL A 445 -16.65 -14.52 -15.27
C VAL A 445 -17.21 -13.42 -14.38
N THR A 446 -16.61 -12.23 -14.44
CA THR A 446 -17.08 -11.05 -13.69
C THR A 446 -17.06 -9.81 -14.57
N ALA A 447 -17.89 -8.82 -14.24
CA ALA A 447 -17.88 -7.51 -14.85
C ALA A 447 -17.92 -6.41 -13.79
N VAL A 448 -17.28 -5.28 -14.08
CA VAL A 448 -17.34 -4.03 -13.31
C VAL A 448 -17.75 -2.91 -14.26
N ASP A 449 -18.74 -2.11 -13.85
CA ASP A 449 -19.21 -0.96 -14.61
C ASP A 449 -18.56 0.37 -14.21
N GLU A 450 -18.93 1.44 -14.93
CA GLU A 450 -18.43 2.80 -14.72
C GLU A 450 -18.79 3.40 -13.35
N ASN A 451 -19.85 2.91 -12.70
CA ASN A 451 -20.23 3.33 -11.35
C ASN A 451 -19.53 2.50 -10.26
N GLY A 452 -18.73 1.49 -10.66
CA GLY A 452 -18.05 0.60 -9.73
C GLY A 452 -18.91 -0.54 -9.20
N ASN A 453 -20.09 -0.76 -9.77
CA ASN A 453 -20.88 -1.94 -9.45
C ASN A 453 -20.25 -3.17 -10.12
N ASP A 454 -20.32 -4.32 -9.45
CA ASP A 454 -19.80 -5.57 -9.99
C ASP A 454 -20.81 -6.72 -9.95
N ALA A 455 -20.60 -7.68 -10.84
CA ALA A 455 -21.37 -8.91 -10.92
C ALA A 455 -20.48 -10.08 -11.34
N GLY A 456 -20.92 -11.31 -11.05
CA GLY A 456 -20.22 -12.52 -11.44
C GLY A 456 -21.16 -13.66 -11.78
N LEU A 457 -20.74 -14.51 -12.72
CA LEU A 457 -21.46 -15.69 -13.16
C LEU A 457 -20.52 -16.90 -13.15
N ASP A 458 -20.88 -17.94 -12.42
CA ASP A 458 -20.22 -19.25 -12.49
C ASP A 458 -20.67 -19.91 -13.81
N LEU A 459 -19.73 -20.28 -14.68
CA LEU A 459 -20.03 -20.91 -15.98
C LEU A 459 -20.19 -22.44 -15.89
N LYS A 460 -19.81 -23.03 -14.74
CA LYS A 460 -19.90 -24.48 -14.48
C LYS A 460 -21.17 -24.90 -13.73
N LYS A 461 -21.98 -23.95 -13.30
CA LYS A 461 -23.26 -24.16 -12.61
C LYS A 461 -24.38 -23.69 -13.54
#